data_AF-A0A2V6NEN0-F1
#
_entry.id   AF-A0A2V6NEN0-F1
#
_cell.length_a   1.000
_cell.length_b   1.000
_cell.length_c   1.000
_cell.angle_alpha   90.00
_cell.angle_beta   90.00
_cell.angle_gamma   90.00
#
_symmetry.space_group_name_H-M   'P 1'
#
loop_
_entity.id
_entity.type
_entity.pdbx_description
1 polymer ?
#
loop_
_entity_poly.entity_id
_entity_poly.type
_entity_poly.pdbx_seq_one_letter_code
_entity_poly.pdbx_strand_id
1 'polypeptide(L)'
;MAAGILSHKLPWALVLLGVMISITLEMSSIPSLAFAVGVYLPLASSSPIFIGGMIRLLVDRWLRKHKFRAHNLTHDELVAEGDKSSGVLLASGYIAGGALAGIVIAMMAGLPSLAPMNERLAAWATAHNPFFTGPHADLLALIPFTALCLLLYLVGRDLLLAPRSAKFRA
;
A
#
# COMPACT_ATOMS: atom_id res chain seq x y z
N MET A 1 -21.44 12.57 16.10
CA MET A 1 -20.28 11.92 16.74
C MET A 1 -19.22 12.91 17.28
N ALA A 2 -19.53 14.21 17.42
CA ALA A 2 -18.58 15.23 17.90
C ALA A 2 -18.90 15.80 19.30
N ALA A 3 -19.74 15.11 20.09
CA ALA A 3 -20.09 15.58 21.45
C ALA A 3 -19.13 15.05 22.55
N GLY A 4 -18.29 14.05 22.27
CA GLY A 4 -17.45 13.38 23.27
C GLY A 4 -16.03 13.93 23.43
N ILE A 5 -15.48 14.63 22.43
CA ILE A 5 -14.09 15.11 22.46
C ILE A 5 -13.92 16.41 23.26
N LEU A 6 -15.01 17.15 23.49
CA LEU A 6 -15.03 18.45 24.18
C LEU A 6 -15.30 18.33 25.69
N SER A 7 -15.63 17.14 26.20
CA SER A 7 -16.05 16.96 27.61
C SER A 7 -14.92 16.61 28.59
N HIS A 8 -13.65 16.62 28.18
CA HIS A 8 -12.47 16.31 29.04
C HIS A 8 -12.53 14.98 29.82
N LYS A 9 -13.51 14.13 29.55
CA LYS A 9 -13.69 12.79 30.14
C LYS A 9 -13.22 11.74 29.17
N LEU A 10 -11.92 11.71 28.90
CA LEU A 10 -11.34 10.55 28.23
C LEU A 10 -11.53 9.35 29.16
N PRO A 11 -12.06 8.23 28.66
CA PRO A 11 -12.20 7.00 29.45
C PRO A 11 -10.81 6.42 29.73
N TRP A 12 -10.14 6.91 30.77
CA TRP A 12 -8.77 6.54 31.16
C TRP A 12 -8.59 5.03 31.36
N ALA A 13 -9.65 4.33 31.77
CA ALA A 13 -9.65 2.87 31.84
C ALA A 13 -9.37 2.21 30.48
N LEU A 14 -9.93 2.73 29.38
CA LEU A 14 -9.70 2.21 28.02
C LEU A 14 -8.29 2.55 27.52
N VAL A 15 -7.76 3.72 27.89
CA VAL A 15 -6.38 4.12 27.55
C VAL A 15 -5.37 3.22 28.26
N LEU A 16 -5.51 3.04 29.58
CA LEU A 16 -4.64 2.18 30.37
C LEU A 16 -4.72 0.72 29.90
N LEU A 17 -5.91 0.24 29.51
CA LEU A 17 -6.08 -1.07 28.89
C LEU A 17 -5.27 -1.18 27.58
N GLY A 18 -5.32 -0.18 26.71
CA GLY A 18 -4.51 -0.15 25.49
C GLY A 18 -3.01 -0.17 25.78
N VAL A 19 -2.54 0.58 26.78
CA VAL A 19 -1.14 0.57 27.22
C VAL A 19 -0.73 -0.81 27.74
N MET A 20 -1.55 -1.45 28.57
CA MET A 20 -1.27 -2.81 29.06
C MET A 20 -1.18 -3.82 27.92
N ILE A 21 -2.10 -3.78 26.96
CA ILE A 21 -2.06 -4.64 25.77
C ILE A 21 -0.78 -4.38 24.96
N SER A 22 -0.41 -3.12 24.75
CA SER A 22 0.82 -2.77 24.04
C SER A 22 2.07 -3.32 24.72
N ILE A 23 2.15 -3.24 26.06
CA ILE A 23 3.27 -3.79 26.83
C ILE A 23 3.30 -5.33 26.71
N THR A 24 2.16 -6.00 26.84
CA THR A 24 2.08 -7.46 26.69
C THR A 24 2.52 -7.91 25.29
N LEU A 25 2.13 -7.18 24.24
CA LEU A 25 2.56 -7.45 22.87
C LEU A 25 4.06 -7.23 22.69
N GLU A 26 4.60 -6.13 23.21
CA GLU A 26 6.04 -5.82 23.15
C GLU A 26 6.87 -6.89 23.87
N MET A 27 6.43 -7.33 25.05
CA MET A 27 7.04 -8.45 25.78
C MET A 27 6.97 -9.78 25.01
N SER A 28 5.95 -9.95 24.18
CA SER A 28 5.80 -11.12 23.30
C SER A 28 6.59 -11.00 21.99
N SER A 29 7.39 -9.93 21.82
CA SER A 29 8.09 -9.62 20.57
C SER A 29 7.16 -9.45 19.36
N ILE A 30 5.91 -9.03 19.60
CA ILE A 30 4.92 -8.70 18.56
C ILE A 30 4.85 -7.18 18.44
N PRO A 31 5.08 -6.59 17.25
CA PRO A 31 4.99 -5.15 17.07
C PRO A 31 3.57 -4.64 17.36
N SER A 32 3.41 -3.94 18.48
CA SER A 32 2.12 -3.41 18.95
C SER A 32 1.43 -2.49 17.93
N LEU A 33 2.22 -1.71 17.18
CA LEU A 33 1.73 -0.81 16.12
C LEU A 33 1.06 -1.58 14.96
N ALA A 34 1.71 -2.64 14.47
CA ALA A 34 1.17 -3.45 13.38
C ALA A 34 -0.11 -4.18 13.84
N PHE A 35 -0.13 -4.66 15.08
CA PHE A 35 -1.31 -5.28 15.68
C PHE A 35 -2.49 -4.30 15.77
N ALA A 36 -2.27 -3.09 16.31
CA ALA A 36 -3.30 -2.07 16.44
C ALA A 36 -3.91 -1.67 15.09
N VAL A 37 -3.07 -1.47 14.07
CA VAL A 37 -3.51 -1.16 12.70
C VAL A 37 -4.32 -2.33 12.12
N GLY A 38 -3.89 -3.57 12.35
CA GLY A 38 -4.59 -4.76 11.88
C GLY A 38 -5.99 -4.93 12.49
N VAL A 39 -6.15 -4.65 13.78
CA VAL A 39 -7.46 -4.70 14.48
C VAL A 39 -8.36 -3.54 14.07
N TYR A 40 -7.78 -2.39 13.73
CA TYR A 40 -8.55 -1.19 13.38
C TYR A 40 -9.11 -1.21 11.95
N LEU A 41 -8.44 -1.88 11.01
CA LEU A 41 -8.80 -1.83 9.59
C LEU A 41 -9.75 -2.96 9.17
N PRO A 42 -10.79 -2.67 8.36
CA PRO A 42 -11.60 -3.71 7.71
C PRO A 42 -10.72 -4.64 6.87
N LEU A 43 -11.10 -5.92 6.79
CA LEU A 43 -10.38 -6.94 6.01
C LEU A 43 -10.17 -6.53 4.55
N ALA A 44 -11.14 -5.84 3.95
CA ALA A 44 -11.05 -5.34 2.58
C ALA A 44 -9.90 -4.31 2.40
N SER A 45 -9.61 -3.50 3.41
CA SER A 45 -8.55 -2.49 3.37
C SER A 45 -7.20 -3.04 3.84
N SER A 46 -7.17 -4.03 4.72
CA SER A 46 -5.93 -4.66 5.19
C SER A 46 -5.37 -5.71 4.22
N SER A 47 -6.21 -6.32 3.37
CA SER A 47 -5.76 -7.33 2.39
C SER A 47 -4.73 -6.80 1.38
N PRO A 48 -4.90 -5.61 0.75
CA PRO A 48 -3.87 -5.03 -0.12
C PRO A 48 -2.54 -4.76 0.60
N ILE A 49 -2.61 -4.28 1.86
CA ILE A 49 -1.44 -3.99 2.69
C ILE A 49 -0.67 -5.29 2.97
N PHE A 50 -1.41 -6.35 3.33
CA PHE A 50 -0.85 -7.67 3.56
C PHE A 50 -0.16 -8.24 2.30
N ILE A 51 -0.82 -8.14 1.14
CA ILE A 51 -0.27 -8.60 -0.15
C ILE A 51 1.00 -7.80 -0.51
N GLY A 52 1.00 -6.48 -0.31
CA GLY A 52 2.19 -5.65 -0.51
C GLY A 52 3.36 -6.08 0.37
N GLY A 53 3.11 -6.38 1.64
CA GLY A 53 4.10 -6.93 2.57
C GLY A 53 4.64 -8.29 2.12
N MET A 54 3.77 -9.18 1.63
CA MET A 54 4.19 -10.47 1.06
C MET A 54 5.09 -10.29 -0.16
N ILE A 55 4.77 -9.36 -1.07
CA ILE A 55 5.58 -9.06 -2.24
C ILE A 55 6.97 -8.57 -1.82
N ARG A 56 7.05 -7.64 -0.86
CA ARG A 56 8.35 -7.18 -0.33
C ARG A 56 9.15 -8.33 0.26
N LEU A 57 8.53 -9.19 1.08
CA LEU A 57 9.19 -10.35 1.65
C LEU A 57 9.71 -11.33 0.58
N LEU A 58 8.95 -11.53 -0.51
CA LEU A 58 9.38 -12.37 -1.64
C LEU A 58 10.53 -11.74 -2.43
N VAL A 59 10.49 -10.44 -2.66
CA VAL A 59 11.55 -9.66 -3.32
C VAL A 59 12.82 -9.71 -2.47
N ASP A 60 12.75 -9.41 -1.18
CA ASP A 60 13.91 -9.44 -0.27
C ASP A 60 14.53 -10.84 -0.17
N ARG A 61 13.70 -11.90 -0.18
CA ARG A 61 14.19 -13.29 -0.24
C ARG A 61 14.88 -13.59 -1.57
N TRP A 62 14.37 -13.06 -2.68
CA TRP A 62 14.96 -13.28 -4.00
C TRP A 62 16.31 -12.54 -4.15
N LEU A 63 16.38 -11.26 -3.75
CA LEU A 63 17.61 -10.48 -3.78
C LEU A 63 18.71 -11.08 -2.91
N ARG A 64 18.38 -11.53 -1.70
CA ARG A 64 19.34 -12.23 -0.83
C ARG A 64 19.95 -13.45 -1.50
N LYS A 65 19.13 -14.26 -2.18
CA LYS A 65 19.59 -15.49 -2.84
C LYS A 65 20.40 -15.24 -4.12
N HIS A 66 20.06 -14.22 -4.91
CA HIS A 66 20.62 -14.04 -6.25
C HIS A 66 21.63 -12.90 -6.37
N LYS A 67 21.44 -11.78 -5.65
CA LYS A 67 22.33 -10.60 -5.70
C LYS A 67 23.36 -10.58 -4.58
N PHE A 68 22.95 -10.89 -3.36
CA PHE A 68 23.81 -10.71 -2.17
C PHE A 68 24.50 -11.98 -1.68
N ARG A 69 24.46 -13.06 -2.46
CA ARG A 69 25.12 -14.33 -2.09
C ARG A 69 26.64 -14.20 -1.92
N ALA A 70 27.27 -13.19 -2.53
CA ALA A 70 28.70 -12.92 -2.46
C ALA A 70 29.10 -11.85 -1.42
N HIS A 71 28.16 -11.03 -0.97
CA HIS A 71 28.39 -9.98 0.02
C HIS A 71 27.65 -10.39 1.29
N ASN A 72 28.36 -10.87 2.31
CA ASN A 72 27.83 -11.12 3.66
C ASN A 72 27.37 -9.80 4.32
N LEU A 73 26.36 -9.16 3.73
CA LEU A 73 25.79 -7.91 4.22
C LEU A 73 25.03 -8.20 5.50
N THR A 74 25.24 -7.33 6.48
CA THR A 74 24.46 -7.34 7.70
C THR A 74 22.99 -7.00 7.41
N HIS A 75 22.09 -7.32 8.35
CA HIS A 75 20.65 -7.08 8.18
C HIS A 75 20.35 -5.62 7.84
N ASP A 76 21.03 -4.69 8.50
CA ASP A 76 20.83 -3.24 8.35
C ASP A 76 21.29 -2.74 6.98
N GLU A 77 22.42 -3.25 6.46
CA GLU A 77 22.91 -2.91 5.13
C GLU A 77 21.97 -3.42 4.03
N LEU A 78 21.38 -4.60 4.23
CA LEU A 78 20.42 -5.17 3.30
C LEU A 78 19.12 -4.35 3.24
N VAL A 79 18.65 -3.86 4.39
CA VAL A 79 17.48 -2.97 4.46
C VAL A 79 17.78 -1.64 3.78
N ALA A 80 18.94 -1.04 4.06
CA ALA A 80 19.35 0.22 3.45
C ALA A 80 19.50 0.13 1.93
N GLU A 81 20.00 -1.00 1.41
CA GLU A 81 20.10 -1.24 -0.04
C GLU A 81 18.72 -1.53 -0.65
N GLY A 82 17.86 -2.24 0.08
CA GLY A 82 16.45 -2.46 -0.29
C GLY A 82 15.66 -1.15 -0.38
N ASP A 83 15.92 -0.20 0.50
CA ASP A 83 15.26 1.11 0.51
C ASP A 83 15.71 2.01 -0.65
N LYS A 84 16.87 1.74 -1.25
CA LYS A 84 17.33 2.36 -2.50
C LYS A 84 16.86 1.62 -3.76
N SER A 85 16.10 0.53 -3.61
CA SER A 85 15.64 -0.27 -4.73
C SER A 85 14.68 0.50 -5.63
N SER A 86 14.74 0.23 -6.94
CA SER A 86 13.76 0.69 -7.92
C SER A 86 12.32 0.32 -7.56
N GLY A 87 12.10 -0.78 -6.81
CA GLY A 87 10.79 -1.16 -6.30
C GLY A 87 10.22 -0.16 -5.28
N VAL A 88 11.06 0.40 -4.41
CA VAL A 88 10.64 1.41 -3.41
C VAL A 88 10.33 2.75 -4.07
N LEU A 89 11.15 3.16 -5.05
CA LEU A 89 10.90 4.38 -5.83
C LEU A 89 9.59 4.30 -6.62
N LEU A 90 9.29 3.14 -7.21
CA LEU A 90 8.05 2.93 -7.94
C LEU A 90 6.84 2.88 -6.99
N ALA A 91 6.97 2.25 -5.83
CA ALA A 91 5.93 2.24 -4.80
C ALA A 91 5.59 3.66 -4.32
N SER A 92 6.59 4.49 -4.01
CA SER A 92 6.36 5.88 -3.59
C SER A 92 5.74 6.72 -4.72
N GLY A 93 6.15 6.48 -5.96
CA GLY A 93 5.51 7.04 -7.15
C GLY A 93 4.02 6.67 -7.26
N TYR A 94 3.64 5.41 -6.99
CA TYR A 94 2.23 5.00 -6.96
C TYR A 94 1.43 5.63 -5.82
N ILE A 95 2.03 5.81 -4.65
CA ILE A 95 1.37 6.51 -3.54
C ILE A 95 1.08 7.98 -3.94
N ALA A 96 2.06 8.68 -4.50
CA ALA A 96 1.90 10.05 -4.97
C ALA A 96 0.89 10.16 -6.12
N GLY A 97 0.98 9.26 -7.12
CA GLY A 97 0.04 9.21 -8.24
C GLY A 97 -1.39 8.90 -7.80
N GLY A 98 -1.56 7.99 -6.84
CA GLY A 98 -2.86 7.66 -6.25
C GLY A 98 -3.50 8.85 -5.53
N ALA A 99 -2.71 9.63 -4.80
CA ALA A 99 -3.18 10.87 -4.16
C ALA A 99 -3.63 11.91 -5.20
N LEU A 100 -2.84 12.13 -6.27
CA LEU A 100 -3.22 13.04 -7.35
C LEU A 100 -4.48 12.58 -8.09
N ALA A 101 -4.58 11.29 -8.43
CA ALA A 101 -5.78 10.73 -9.04
C ALA A 101 -7.01 10.89 -8.14
N GLY A 102 -6.86 10.68 -6.82
CA GLY A 102 -7.91 10.92 -5.84
C GLY A 102 -8.41 12.37 -5.83
N ILE A 103 -7.50 13.35 -5.89
CA ILE A 103 -7.85 14.77 -5.99
C ILE A 103 -8.63 15.05 -7.29
N VAL A 104 -8.18 14.52 -8.42
CA VAL A 104 -8.87 14.69 -9.71
C VAL A 104 -10.28 14.09 -9.67
N ILE A 105 -10.44 12.88 -9.13
CA ILE A 105 -11.74 12.23 -8.98
C ILE A 105 -12.65 13.02 -8.03
N ALA A 106 -12.12 13.50 -6.91
CA ALA A 106 -12.87 14.32 -5.96
C ALA A 106 -13.34 15.64 -6.58
N MET A 107 -12.53 16.28 -7.42
CA MET A 107 -12.95 17.46 -8.19
C MET A 107 -14.05 17.11 -9.19
N MET A 108 -13.90 16.03 -9.96
CA MET A 108 -14.92 15.61 -10.94
C MET A 108 -16.26 15.26 -10.28
N ALA A 109 -16.24 14.62 -9.11
CA ALA A 109 -17.44 14.24 -8.38
C ALA A 109 -18.04 15.40 -7.56
N GLY A 110 -17.21 16.31 -7.06
CA GLY A 110 -17.62 17.38 -6.16
C GLY A 110 -18.06 18.69 -6.85
N LEU A 111 -17.61 18.95 -8.08
CA LEU A 111 -17.95 20.17 -8.81
C LEU A 111 -19.26 20.02 -9.58
N PRO A 112 -20.29 20.85 -9.32
CA PRO A 112 -21.60 20.74 -9.99
C PRO A 112 -21.52 20.93 -11.51
N SER A 113 -20.54 21.70 -11.99
CA SER A 113 -20.30 21.92 -13.42
C SER A 113 -19.77 20.68 -14.16
N LEU A 114 -19.16 19.73 -13.43
CA LEU A 114 -18.59 18.49 -13.98
C LEU A 114 -19.52 17.28 -13.79
N ALA A 115 -20.58 17.42 -13.00
CA ALA A 115 -21.63 16.41 -12.82
C ALA A 115 -22.19 15.83 -14.14
N PRO A 116 -22.57 16.63 -15.16
CA PRO A 116 -23.08 16.06 -16.42
C PRO A 116 -22.02 15.29 -17.21
N MET A 117 -20.74 15.63 -17.04
CA MET A 117 -19.64 14.87 -17.64
C MET A 117 -19.42 13.55 -16.92
N ASN A 118 -19.51 13.55 -15.58
CA ASN A 118 -19.42 12.35 -14.76
C ASN A 118 -20.55 11.36 -15.06
N GLU A 119 -21.79 11.84 -15.21
CA GLU A 119 -22.94 11.02 -15.58
C GLU A 119 -22.81 10.41 -16.98
N ARG A 120 -22.32 11.17 -17.96
CA ARG A 120 -22.07 10.66 -19.32
C ARG A 120 -21.00 9.58 -19.33
N LEU A 121 -19.92 9.75 -18.57
CA LEU A 121 -18.87 8.74 -18.43
C LEU A 121 -19.42 7.47 -17.78
N ALA A 122 -20.20 7.61 -16.71
CA ALA A 122 -20.83 6.49 -16.03
C ALA A 122 -21.81 5.75 -16.94
N ALA A 123 -22.65 6.46 -17.69
CA ALA A 123 -23.59 5.84 -18.64
C ALA A 123 -22.86 5.10 -19.77
N TRP A 124 -21.78 5.67 -20.30
CA TRP A 124 -20.95 4.98 -21.30
C TRP A 124 -20.29 3.73 -20.74
N ALA A 125 -19.74 3.81 -19.52
CA ALA A 125 -19.09 2.70 -18.84
C ALA A 125 -20.08 1.56 -18.56
N THR A 126 -21.29 1.87 -18.08
CA THR A 126 -22.35 0.87 -17.86
C THR A 126 -22.81 0.21 -19.18
N ALA A 127 -22.83 0.96 -20.29
CA ALA A 127 -23.27 0.43 -21.58
C ALA A 127 -22.22 -0.46 -22.27
N HIS A 128 -20.91 -0.15 -22.13
CA HIS A 128 -19.85 -0.82 -22.88
C HIS A 128 -18.97 -1.76 -22.04
N ASN A 129 -19.02 -1.65 -20.71
CA ASN A 129 -18.19 -2.47 -19.83
C ASN A 129 -19.06 -3.43 -19.00
N PRO A 130 -19.12 -4.73 -19.38
CA PRO A 130 -19.91 -5.73 -18.66
C PRO A 130 -19.39 -6.02 -17.23
N PHE A 131 -18.21 -5.51 -16.88
CA PHE A 131 -17.65 -5.61 -15.53
C PHE A 131 -17.80 -4.31 -14.71
N PHE A 132 -18.53 -3.30 -15.21
CA PHE A 132 -18.71 -2.04 -14.48
C PHE A 132 -19.82 -2.10 -13.44
N THR A 133 -20.89 -2.88 -13.69
CA THR A 133 -22.01 -3.06 -12.76
C THR A 133 -22.45 -4.53 -12.70
N GLY A 134 -22.67 -5.08 -11.50
CA GLY A 134 -23.21 -6.44 -11.31
C GLY A 134 -22.33 -7.35 -10.45
N PRO A 135 -22.61 -8.68 -10.40
CA PRO A 135 -21.92 -9.65 -9.54
C PRO A 135 -20.43 -9.84 -9.86
N HIS A 136 -19.99 -9.40 -11.03
CA HIS A 136 -18.62 -9.52 -11.52
C HIS A 136 -17.85 -8.19 -11.47
N ALA A 137 -18.43 -7.14 -10.87
CA ALA A 137 -17.77 -5.83 -10.77
C ALA A 137 -16.43 -5.89 -10.03
N ASP A 138 -16.31 -6.81 -9.06
CA ASP A 138 -15.09 -7.03 -8.29
C ASP A 138 -13.91 -7.51 -9.16
N LEU A 139 -14.18 -8.21 -10.28
CA LEU A 139 -13.13 -8.64 -11.20
C LEU A 139 -12.46 -7.44 -11.88
N LEU A 140 -13.21 -6.37 -12.16
CA LEU A 140 -12.64 -5.15 -12.75
C LEU A 140 -11.66 -4.47 -11.79
N ALA A 141 -11.87 -4.58 -10.48
CA ALA A 141 -10.92 -4.07 -9.48
C ALA A 141 -9.73 -5.02 -9.27
N LEU A 142 -9.95 -6.33 -9.40
CA LEU A 142 -8.91 -7.34 -9.20
C LEU A 142 -7.84 -7.32 -10.30
N ILE A 143 -8.22 -7.06 -11.55
CA ILE A 143 -7.30 -7.01 -12.69
C ILE A 143 -6.20 -5.93 -12.53
N PRO A 144 -6.51 -4.64 -12.33
CA PRO A 144 -5.48 -3.62 -12.15
C PRO A 144 -4.70 -3.85 -10.85
N PHE A 145 -5.34 -4.35 -9.79
CA PHE A 145 -4.65 -4.68 -8.54
C PHE A 145 -3.59 -5.78 -8.73
N THR A 146 -3.95 -6.87 -9.41
CA THR A 146 -3.03 -7.98 -9.72
C THR A 146 -1.93 -7.53 -10.68
N ALA A 147 -2.26 -6.71 -11.68
CA ALA A 147 -1.27 -6.13 -12.59
C ALA A 147 -0.23 -5.27 -11.84
N LEU A 148 -0.68 -4.41 -10.91
CA LEU A 148 0.21 -3.61 -10.06
C LEU A 148 1.07 -4.49 -9.14
N CYS A 149 0.50 -5.53 -8.54
CA CYS A 149 1.24 -6.49 -7.73
C CYS A 149 2.35 -7.18 -8.52
N LEU A 150 2.04 -7.65 -9.73
CA LEU A 150 3.01 -8.28 -10.62
C LEU A 150 4.09 -7.30 -11.04
N LEU A 151 3.73 -6.07 -11.41
CA LEU A 151 4.68 -5.04 -11.80
C LEU A 151 5.64 -4.72 -10.65
N LEU A 152 5.11 -4.53 -9.43
CA LEU A 152 5.92 -4.29 -8.24
C LEU A 152 6.89 -5.44 -7.97
N TYR A 153 6.43 -6.68 -8.13
CA TYR A 153 7.28 -7.86 -7.97
C TYR A 153 8.38 -7.95 -9.05
N LEU A 154 8.06 -7.67 -10.31
CA LEU A 154 9.02 -7.71 -11.42
C LEU A 154 10.06 -6.59 -11.33
N VAL A 155 9.64 -5.38 -10.97
CA VAL A 155 10.52 -4.22 -10.77
C VAL A 155 11.36 -4.40 -9.51
N GLY A 156 10.77 -4.89 -8.42
CA GLY A 156 11.50 -5.20 -7.19
C GLY A 156 12.60 -6.24 -7.39
N ARG A 157 12.42 -7.18 -8.33
CA ARG A 157 13.45 -8.16 -8.74
C ARG A 157 14.50 -7.60 -9.70
N ASP A 158 14.48 -6.31 -10.00
CA ASP A 158 15.35 -5.67 -11.00
C ASP A 158 15.23 -6.29 -12.41
N LEU A 159 14.13 -6.99 -12.72
CA LEU A 159 13.95 -7.65 -14.01
C LEU A 159 13.62 -6.66 -15.13
N LEU A 160 12.84 -5.62 -14.80
CA LEU A 160 12.36 -4.61 -15.76
C LEU A 160 13.15 -3.29 -15.72
N LEU A 161 13.62 -2.89 -14.54
CA LEU A 161 14.31 -1.61 -14.32
C LEU A 161 15.64 -1.83 -13.60
N ALA A 162 16.51 -2.68 -14.17
CA ALA A 162 17.85 -2.84 -13.63
C ALA A 162 18.57 -1.49 -13.58
N PRO A 163 19.14 -1.07 -12.44
CA PRO A 163 19.90 0.17 -12.36
C PRO A 163 21.07 0.08 -13.33
N ARG A 164 21.10 0.97 -14.33
CA ARG A 164 22.29 1.17 -15.16
C ARG A 164 23.41 1.57 -14.22
N SER A 165 24.39 0.68 -14.04
CA SER A 165 25.66 0.97 -13.38
C SER A 165 26.25 2.22 -14.04
N ALA A 166 26.12 3.36 -13.37
CA ALA A 166 26.87 4.54 -13.70
C ALA A 166 28.33 4.22 -13.34
N LYS A 167 29.10 3.76 -14.34
CA LYS A 167 30.56 3.78 -14.27
C LYS A 167 30.96 5.23 -14.05
N PHE A 168 31.18 5.61 -12.81
CA PHE A 168 31.91 6.82 -12.48
C PHE A 168 33.35 6.58 -12.93
N ARG A 169 33.68 7.06 -14.13
CA ARG A 169 35.06 7.16 -14.59
C ARG A 169 35.72 8.26 -13.76
N ALA A 170 36.77 7.86 -13.04
CA ALA A 170 37.73 8.74 -12.40
C ALA A 170 38.42 9.65 -13.43
#